data_AF-I8V5V0-F1
#
_entry.id   AF-I8V5V0-F1
#
_cell.length_a   1.000
_cell.length_b   1.000
_cell.length_c   1.000
_cell.angle_alpha   90.00
_cell.angle_beta   90.00
_cell.angle_gamma   90.00
#
_symmetry.space_group_name_H-M   'P 1'
#
loop_
_entity.id
_entity.type
_entity.pdbx_description
1 polymer ?
#
loop_
_entity_poly.entity_id
_entity_poly.type
_entity_poly.pdbx_seq_one_letter_code
_entity_poly.pdbx_strand_id
1 'polypeptide(L)'
;MYHSMTKQRTKVFQLRLTPEEAALLKEKSASYSSVSHYIRSAVAEYSNMDVKKKLELINDLGLFYRKFQNELSWAGGNLNQSVKRANELAVAGLLAPEYIQEVLMPTILETRKTLNGIKKELDAVTRKAVKL
;
A
#
# COMPACT_ATOMS: atom_id res chain seq x y z
N MET A 1 -20.35 25.35 -41.37
CA MET A 1 -19.66 24.11 -40.94
C MET A 1 -18.20 24.43 -40.69
N TYR A 2 -17.81 24.69 -39.44
CA TYR A 2 -16.39 24.87 -39.09
C TYR A 2 -15.73 23.50 -38.96
N HIS A 3 -14.84 23.16 -39.88
CA HIS A 3 -13.93 22.03 -39.73
C HIS A 3 -12.93 22.35 -38.62
N SER A 4 -12.93 21.54 -37.57
CA SER A 4 -11.87 21.54 -36.56
C SER A 4 -10.55 21.17 -37.25
N MET A 5 -9.63 22.13 -37.38
CA MET A 5 -8.24 21.86 -37.76
C MET A 5 -7.60 21.03 -36.65
N THR A 6 -7.61 19.70 -36.81
CA THR A 6 -6.79 18.80 -35.99
C THR A 6 -5.33 19.25 -36.06
N LYS A 7 -4.76 19.68 -34.93
CA LYS A 7 -3.35 20.09 -34.80
C LYS A 7 -2.44 19.02 -35.40
N GLN A 8 -1.88 19.31 -36.56
CA GLN A 8 -0.98 18.40 -37.26
C GLN A 8 0.35 18.30 -36.51
N ARG A 9 0.86 17.08 -36.33
CA ARG A 9 2.10 16.83 -35.58
C ARG A 9 3.29 16.94 -36.53
N THR A 10 4.13 17.96 -36.36
CA THR A 10 5.22 18.31 -37.31
C THR A 10 6.63 18.16 -36.74
N LYS A 11 6.77 17.86 -35.44
CA LYS A 11 8.06 17.71 -34.78
C LYS A 11 8.48 16.24 -34.71
N VAL A 12 9.75 15.97 -35.01
CA VAL A 12 10.36 14.64 -35.00
C VAL A 12 11.42 14.58 -33.92
N PHE A 13 11.45 13.48 -33.16
CA PHE A 13 12.48 13.18 -32.17
C PHE A 13 13.17 11.88 -32.57
N GLN A 14 14.50 11.86 -32.58
CA GLN A 14 15.29 10.67 -32.88
C GLN A 14 15.71 9.99 -31.57
N LEU A 15 15.43 8.69 -31.46
CA LEU A 15 15.76 7.87 -30.30
C LEU A 15 16.78 6.80 -30.72
N ARG A 16 17.93 6.73 -30.03
CA ARG A 16 18.91 5.66 -30.23
C ARG A 16 18.55 4.50 -29.31
N LEU A 17 18.52 3.30 -29.86
CA LEU A 17 18.12 2.07 -29.17
C LEU A 17 19.08 0.95 -29.56
N THR A 18 19.30 0.00 -28.64
CA THR A 18 19.90 -1.29 -29.01
C THR A 18 18.90 -2.14 -29.81
N PRO A 19 19.34 -3.19 -30.51
CA PRO A 19 18.43 -4.12 -31.20
C PRO A 19 17.37 -4.73 -30.28
N GLU A 20 17.75 -5.07 -29.04
CA GLU A 20 16.85 -5.63 -28.03
C GLU A 20 15.79 -4.61 -27.59
N GLU A 21 16.20 -3.37 -27.32
CA GLU A 21 15.29 -2.29 -26.94
C GLU A 21 14.29 -1.96 -28.06
N ALA A 22 14.75 -1.99 -29.32
CA ALA A 22 13.88 -1.78 -30.48
C ALA A 22 12.85 -2.91 -30.66
N ALA A 23 13.26 -4.17 -30.45
CA ALA A 23 12.36 -5.31 -30.49
C ALA A 23 11.31 -5.23 -29.38
N LEU A 24 11.73 -4.95 -28.15
CA LEU A 24 10.84 -4.80 -26.99
C LEU A 24 9.85 -3.64 -27.19
N LEU A 25 10.30 -2.51 -27.74
CA LEU A 25 9.43 -1.37 -28.03
C LEU A 25 8.37 -1.71 -29.08
N LYS A 26 8.74 -2.48 -30.10
CA LYS A 26 7.82 -2.97 -31.14
C LYS A 26 6.80 -3.95 -30.56
N GLU A 27 7.23 -4.86 -29.70
CA GLU A 27 6.36 -5.82 -29.01
C GLU A 27 5.34 -5.09 -28.11
N LYS A 28 5.80 -4.20 -27.23
CA LYS A 28 4.93 -3.48 -26.29
C LYS A 28 3.96 -2.52 -26.98
N SER A 29 4.30 -2.03 -28.16
CA SER A 29 3.43 -1.14 -28.94
C SER A 29 2.42 -1.88 -29.82
N ALA A 30 2.42 -3.22 -29.87
CA ALA A 30 1.52 -4.01 -30.71
C ALA A 30 0.03 -3.74 -30.43
N SER A 31 -0.32 -3.43 -29.18
CA SER A 31 -1.68 -3.08 -28.76
C SER A 31 -2.07 -1.63 -29.10
N TYR A 32 -1.16 -0.84 -29.65
CA TYR A 32 -1.35 0.56 -30.03
C TYR A 32 -1.28 0.72 -31.55
N SER A 33 -1.91 1.78 -32.07
CA SER A 33 -1.92 2.04 -33.52
C SER A 33 -0.54 2.36 -34.12
N SER A 34 0.47 2.70 -33.31
CA SER A 34 1.87 2.87 -33.75
C SER A 34 2.81 2.96 -32.55
N VAL A 35 4.10 2.70 -32.78
CA VAL A 35 5.17 2.96 -31.80
C VAL A 35 5.13 4.41 -31.30
N SER A 36 4.89 5.37 -32.20
CA SER A 36 4.80 6.78 -31.80
C SER A 36 3.53 7.07 -30.97
N HIS A 37 2.43 6.36 -31.20
CA HIS A 37 1.24 6.46 -30.34
C HIS A 37 1.56 5.89 -28.95
N TYR A 38 2.16 4.71 -28.87
CA TYR A 38 2.60 4.10 -27.61
C TYR A 38 3.53 5.03 -26.82
N ILE A 39 4.58 5.57 -27.44
CA ILE A 39 5.52 6.48 -26.75
C ILE A 39 4.80 7.72 -26.21
N ARG A 40 3.87 8.32 -26.98
CA ARG A 40 3.14 9.50 -26.52
C ARG A 40 2.19 9.18 -25.38
N SER A 41 1.46 8.06 -25.46
CA SER A 41 0.57 7.63 -24.40
C SER A 41 1.36 7.30 -23.14
N ALA A 42 2.48 6.58 -23.28
CA ALA A 42 3.40 6.30 -22.18
C ALA A 42 3.96 7.58 -21.57
N VAL A 43 4.42 8.55 -22.38
CA VAL A 43 4.89 9.85 -21.88
C VAL A 43 3.76 10.60 -21.19
N ALA A 44 2.53 10.63 -21.73
CA ALA A 44 1.41 11.29 -21.08
C ALA A 44 1.04 10.64 -19.73
N GLU A 45 1.07 9.31 -19.66
CA GLU A 45 0.83 8.55 -18.42
C GLU A 45 1.97 8.73 -17.40
N TYR A 46 3.24 8.67 -17.82
CA TYR A 46 4.40 8.82 -16.94
C TYR A 46 4.66 10.27 -16.51
N SER A 47 4.32 11.24 -17.36
CA SER A 47 4.41 12.67 -17.04
C SER A 47 3.33 13.09 -16.05
N ASN A 48 2.30 12.26 -15.89
CA ASN A 48 1.29 12.49 -14.88
C ASN A 48 1.92 12.18 -13.52
N MET A 49 2.29 13.25 -12.79
CA MET A 49 2.86 13.17 -11.44
C MET A 49 2.03 12.23 -10.53
N ASP A 50 0.75 12.08 -10.83
CA ASP A 50 -0.19 11.17 -10.15
C ASP A 50 0.20 9.69 -10.24
N VAL A 51 0.75 9.20 -11.35
CA VAL A 51 1.10 7.77 -11.50
C VAL A 51 2.28 7.41 -10.60
N LYS A 52 3.33 8.24 -10.60
CA LYS A 52 4.50 8.03 -9.71
C LYS A 52 4.09 8.13 -8.24
N LYS A 53 3.30 9.14 -7.88
CA LYS A 53 2.82 9.31 -6.50
C LYS A 53 1.86 8.20 -6.07
N LYS A 54 1.04 7.68 -6.99
CA LYS A 54 0.17 6.51 -6.75
C LYS A 54 0.98 5.23 -6.53
N LEU A 55 2.05 5.03 -7.28
CA LEU A 55 2.99 3.92 -7.04
C LEU A 55 3.68 4.02 -5.68
N GLU A 56 4.13 5.21 -5.31
CA GLU A 56 4.71 5.48 -3.98
C GLU A 56 3.70 5.21 -2.86
N LEU A 57 2.45 5.65 -3.01
CA LEU A 57 1.34 5.35 -2.08
C LEU A 57 1.06 3.84 -1.94
N ILE A 58 1.02 3.10 -3.06
CA ILE A 58 0.80 1.66 -3.04
C ILE A 58 1.92 0.96 -2.26
N ASN A 59 3.17 1.40 -2.46
CA ASN A 59 4.31 0.88 -1.72
C ASN A 59 4.22 1.22 -0.22
N ASP A 60 3.88 2.46 0.13
CA ASP A 60 3.66 2.91 1.52
C ASP A 60 2.54 2.07 2.19
N LEU A 61 1.43 1.80 1.50
CA LEU A 61 0.37 0.90 2.00
C LEU A 61 0.88 -0.54 2.17
N GLY A 62 1.66 -1.06 1.22
CA GLY A 62 2.21 -2.41 1.30
C GLY A 62 3.11 -2.60 2.52
N LEU A 63 3.98 -1.62 2.80
CA LEU A 63 4.83 -1.60 3.99
C LEU A 63 4.00 -1.49 5.28
N PHE A 64 3.00 -0.61 5.29
CA PHE A 64 2.04 -0.47 6.39
C PHE A 64 1.36 -1.80 6.72
N TYR A 65 0.78 -2.48 5.73
CA TYR A 65 0.08 -3.76 5.94
C TYR A 65 1.02 -4.83 6.51
N ARG A 66 2.23 -4.96 5.97
CA ARG A 66 3.18 -5.99 6.41
C ARG A 66 3.64 -5.77 7.85
N LYS A 67 3.94 -4.53 8.23
CA LYS A 67 4.32 -4.17 9.60
C LYS A 67 3.21 -4.54 10.58
N PHE A 68 1.99 -4.08 10.31
CA PHE A 68 0.88 -4.24 11.24
C PHE A 68 0.27 -5.63 11.27
N GLN A 69 0.37 -6.40 10.20
CA GLN A 69 0.03 -7.83 10.23
C GLN A 69 0.86 -8.57 11.28
N ASN A 70 2.17 -8.31 11.34
CA ASN A 70 3.05 -8.95 12.31
C ASN A 70 2.74 -8.48 13.74
N GLU A 71 2.62 -7.18 13.97
CA GLU A 71 2.32 -6.62 15.30
C GLU A 71 0.95 -7.09 15.82
N LEU A 72 -0.07 -7.16 14.95
CA LEU A 72 -1.40 -7.63 15.32
C LEU A 72 -1.43 -9.13 15.60
N SER A 73 -0.68 -9.93 14.84
CA SER A 73 -0.56 -11.37 15.10
C SER A 73 0.07 -11.66 16.46
N TRP A 74 1.12 -10.91 16.82
CA TRP A 74 1.77 -11.03 18.13
C TRP A 74 0.86 -10.57 19.27
N ALA A 75 0.27 -9.38 19.17
CA ALA A 75 -0.62 -8.85 20.19
C ALA A 75 -1.86 -9.73 20.38
N GLY A 76 -2.46 -10.20 19.29
CA GLY A 76 -3.59 -11.13 19.33
C GLY A 76 -3.22 -12.49 19.92
N GLY A 77 -2.04 -13.01 19.58
CA GLY A 77 -1.52 -14.25 20.16
C GLY A 77 -1.34 -14.17 21.68
N ASN A 78 -0.70 -13.09 22.15
CA ASN A 78 -0.49 -12.85 23.57
C ASN A 78 -1.82 -12.68 24.32
N LEU A 79 -2.74 -11.86 23.78
CA LEU A 79 -4.04 -11.64 24.40
C LEU A 79 -4.86 -12.94 24.48
N ASN A 80 -4.86 -13.74 23.41
CA ASN A 80 -5.57 -15.01 23.39
C ASN A 80 -5.02 -15.98 24.44
N GLN A 81 -3.71 -16.05 24.62
CA GLN A 81 -3.09 -16.87 25.66
C GLN A 81 -3.46 -16.40 27.07
N SER A 82 -3.33 -15.10 27.35
CA SER A 82 -3.67 -14.53 28.66
C SER A 82 -5.14 -14.71 29.01
N VAL A 83 -6.05 -14.52 28.04
CA VAL A 83 -7.50 -14.72 28.24
C VAL A 83 -7.84 -16.20 28.42
N LYS A 84 -7.24 -17.10 27.63
CA LYS A 84 -7.46 -18.55 27.78
C LYS A 84 -7.04 -19.00 29.18
N ARG A 85 -5.88 -18.56 29.65
CA ARG A 85 -5.39 -18.89 30.98
C ARG A 85 -6.25 -18.29 32.09
N ALA A 86 -6.71 -17.04 31.93
CA ALA A 86 -7.68 -16.44 32.85
C ALA A 86 -8.96 -17.29 32.97
N ASN A 87 -9.50 -17.76 31.84
CA ASN A 87 -10.68 -18.63 31.82
C ASN A 87 -10.43 -19.96 32.53
N GLU A 88 -9.30 -20.62 32.27
CA GLU A 88 -8.96 -21.89 32.95
C GLU A 88 -8.89 -21.70 34.47
N LEU A 89 -8.25 -20.63 34.94
CA LEU A 89 -8.17 -20.29 36.36
C LEU A 89 -9.55 -19.97 36.95
N ALA A 90 -10.40 -19.25 36.21
CA ALA A 90 -11.73 -18.89 36.67
C ALA A 90 -12.62 -20.13 36.85
N VAL A 91 -12.60 -21.04 35.88
CA VAL A 91 -13.37 -22.31 35.94
C VAL A 91 -12.91 -23.16 37.13
N ALA A 92 -11.61 -23.16 37.44
CA ALA A 92 -11.08 -23.87 38.59
C ALA A 92 -11.34 -23.16 39.94
N GLY A 93 -11.89 -21.95 39.95
CA GLY A 93 -12.03 -21.12 41.15
C GLY A 93 -10.69 -20.57 41.68
N LEU A 94 -9.66 -20.54 40.83
CA LEU A 94 -8.27 -20.16 41.15
C LEU A 94 -7.84 -18.84 40.49
N LEU A 95 -8.77 -18.07 39.90
CA LEU A 95 -8.44 -16.80 39.28
C LEU A 95 -8.16 -15.75 40.37
N ALA A 96 -6.89 -15.53 40.61
CA ALA A 96 -6.41 -14.54 41.56
C ALA A 96 -6.50 -13.11 40.97
N PRO A 97 -6.88 -12.09 41.75
CA PRO A 97 -6.90 -10.69 41.31
C PRO A 97 -5.55 -10.21 40.75
N GLU A 98 -4.44 -10.75 41.24
CA GLU A 98 -3.08 -10.44 40.81
C GLU A 98 -2.87 -10.82 39.35
N TYR A 99 -3.42 -11.95 38.89
CA TYR A 99 -3.34 -12.34 37.48
C TYR A 99 -4.04 -11.32 36.57
N ILE A 100 -5.15 -10.74 37.03
CA ILE A 100 -5.85 -9.70 36.29
C ILE A 100 -4.98 -8.44 36.21
N GLN A 101 -4.39 -8.01 37.33
CA GLN A 101 -3.64 -6.76 37.42
C GLN A 101 -2.26 -6.82 36.76
N GLU A 102 -1.56 -7.94 36.91
CA GLU A 102 -0.15 -8.07 36.53
C GLU A 102 0.05 -8.74 35.16
N VAL A 103 -0.93 -9.52 34.69
CA VAL A 103 -0.82 -10.24 33.40
C VAL A 103 -1.86 -9.74 32.41
N LEU A 104 -3.15 -9.93 32.72
CA LEU A 104 -4.21 -9.70 31.75
C LEU A 104 -4.34 -8.20 31.37
N MET A 105 -4.34 -7.31 32.37
CA MET A 105 -4.47 -5.88 32.10
C MET A 105 -3.29 -5.31 31.30
N PRO A 106 -2.03 -5.60 31.65
CA PRO A 106 -0.89 -5.20 30.82
C PRO A 106 -1.00 -5.68 29.38
N THR A 107 -1.38 -6.95 29.14
CA THR A 107 -1.57 -7.49 27.78
C THR A 107 -2.70 -6.75 27.02
N ILE A 108 -3.82 -6.43 27.69
CA ILE A 108 -4.91 -5.65 27.09
C ILE A 108 -4.45 -4.24 26.72
N LEU A 109 -3.71 -3.57 27.60
CA LEU A 109 -3.19 -2.21 27.36
C LEU A 109 -2.19 -2.20 26.21
N GLU A 110 -1.31 -3.19 26.14
CA GLU A 110 -0.37 -3.35 25.02
C GLU A 110 -1.12 -3.58 23.70
N THR A 111 -2.10 -4.48 23.69
CA THR A 111 -2.94 -4.72 22.50
C THR A 111 -3.65 -3.44 22.04
N ARG A 112 -4.21 -2.67 22.99
CA ARG A 112 -4.84 -1.37 22.70
C ARG A 112 -3.83 -0.37 22.14
N LYS A 113 -2.61 -0.33 22.66
CA LYS A 113 -1.53 0.53 22.16
C LYS A 113 -1.19 0.20 20.71
N THR A 114 -1.07 -1.08 20.37
CA THR A 114 -0.84 -1.54 18.98
C THR A 114 -1.99 -1.10 18.06
N LEU A 115 -3.24 -1.32 18.46
CA LEU A 115 -4.43 -0.88 17.69
C LEU A 115 -4.47 0.63 17.47
N ASN A 116 -4.11 1.42 18.48
CA ASN A 116 -4.03 2.88 18.35
C ASN A 116 -2.90 3.31 17.41
N GLY A 117 -1.76 2.60 17.44
CA GLY A 117 -0.65 2.80 16.49
C GLY A 117 -1.09 2.56 15.04
N ILE A 118 -1.76 1.42 14.79
CA ILE A 118 -2.36 1.08 13.48
C ILE A 118 -3.25 2.22 13.00
N LYS A 119 -4.18 2.68 13.82
CA LYS A 119 -5.12 3.75 13.46
C LYS A 119 -4.40 5.04 13.09
N LYS A 120 -3.40 5.45 13.88
CA LYS A 120 -2.64 6.69 13.64
C LYS A 120 -1.81 6.63 12.36
N GLU A 121 -1.15 5.50 12.09
CA GLU A 121 -0.36 5.33 10.87
C GLU A 121 -1.27 5.22 9.63
N LEU A 122 -2.44 4.57 9.75
CA LEU A 122 -3.43 4.52 8.68
C LEU A 122 -3.95 5.92 8.34
N ASP A 123 -4.26 6.74 9.34
CA ASP A 123 -4.64 8.14 9.15
C ASP A 123 -3.54 8.94 8.45
N ALA A 124 -2.27 8.68 8.77
CA ALA A 124 -1.14 9.36 8.14
C ALA A 124 -1.01 9.00 6.66
N VAL A 125 -1.10 7.71 6.31
CA VAL A 125 -1.06 7.24 4.92
C VAL A 125 -2.27 7.76 4.14
N THR A 126 -3.46 7.73 4.74
CA THR A 126 -4.71 8.24 4.12
C THR A 126 -4.63 9.75 3.86
N ARG A 127 -4.09 10.53 4.80
CA ARG A 127 -3.88 11.99 4.59
C ARG A 127 -2.89 12.28 3.48
N LYS A 128 -1.84 11.46 3.31
CA LYS A 128 -0.94 11.58 2.15
C LYS A 128 -1.72 11.29 0.86
N ALA A 129 -2.62 10.31 0.87
CA ALA A 129 -3.42 9.93 -0.29
C ALA A 129 -4.46 10.98 -0.71
N VAL A 130 -5.10 11.66 0.25
CA VAL A 130 -6.17 12.65 0.00
C VAL A 130 -5.63 14.06 -0.26
N LYS A 131 -4.38 14.35 0.14
CA LYS A 131 -3.69 15.60 -0.24
C LYS A 131 -3.08 15.55 -1.65
N LEU A 132 -3.27 14.43 -2.36
CA LEU A 132 -2.94 14.23 -3.76
C LEU A 132 -4.21 14.38 -4.59
#